data_AF-A0A0M8Q042-F1
#
_entry.id   AF-A0A0M8Q042-F1
#
_cell.length_a   1.000
_cell.length_b   1.000
_cell.length_c   1.000
_cell.angle_alpha   90.00
_cell.angle_beta   90.00
_cell.angle_gamma   90.00
#
_symmetry.space_group_name_H-M   'P 1'
#
loop_
_entity.id
_entity.type
_entity.pdbx_description
1 polymer ?
#
loop_
_entity_poly.entity_id
_entity_poly.type
_entity_poly.pdbx_seq_one_letter_code
_entity_poly.pdbx_strand_id
1 'polypeptide(L)'
;MRKTPENTFERLTELNFLVIMICITFIIIGISSMFDLITTNSMFVLAISLSGIFFVLSDIIQYLLDVYSFGKIFKVLKRISLAFSILSLLTFPFLNIKFINSDILATAISIIAIGLTIINLSLNHKKLQYETFERMIKGMEESSELTNKAIEQAESAQSMVIRLLGY
;
A
#
# COMPACT_ATOMS: atom_id res chain seq x y z
N MET A 1 -5.45 -1.18 29.53
CA MET A 1 -6.05 -0.16 28.63
C MET A 1 -6.23 -0.76 27.24
N ARG A 2 -7.47 -1.14 26.89
CA ARG A 2 -7.84 -1.58 25.54
C ARG A 2 -7.66 -0.40 24.59
N LYS A 3 -6.76 -0.50 23.60
CA LYS A 3 -6.77 0.41 22.43
C LYS A 3 -8.02 0.07 21.63
N THR A 4 -8.97 1.00 21.57
CA THR A 4 -10.18 0.89 20.76
C THR A 4 -9.81 0.76 19.27
N PRO A 5 -10.44 -0.15 18.51
CA PRO A 5 -10.17 -0.37 17.08
C PRO A 5 -10.66 0.77 16.16
N GLU A 6 -11.43 1.73 16.66
CA GLU A 6 -12.00 2.86 15.88
C GLU A 6 -10.94 3.75 15.22
N ASN A 7 -9.80 4.01 15.89
CA ASN A 7 -8.77 4.91 15.36
C ASN A 7 -7.94 4.32 14.19
N THR A 8 -8.06 3.03 13.94
CA THR A 8 -7.34 2.36 12.84
C THR A 8 -8.13 2.49 11.55
N PHE A 9 -9.47 2.40 11.63
CA PHE A 9 -10.38 2.43 10.48
C PHE A 9 -10.40 3.82 9.84
N GLU A 10 -10.62 4.91 10.59
CA GLU A 10 -10.58 6.27 10.04
C GLU A 10 -9.23 6.64 9.39
N ARG A 11 -8.12 6.18 9.98
CA ARG A 11 -6.78 6.40 9.40
C ARG A 11 -6.53 5.62 8.12
N LEU A 12 -7.13 4.44 7.98
CA LEU A 12 -7.13 3.67 6.74
C LEU A 12 -8.00 4.36 5.68
N THR A 13 -9.15 4.93 6.08
CA THR A 13 -10.06 5.65 5.18
C THR A 13 -9.44 6.92 4.59
N GLU A 14 -8.80 7.77 5.40
CA GLU A 14 -8.15 9.02 4.92
C GLU A 14 -7.03 8.74 3.91
N LEU A 15 -6.28 7.67 4.14
CA LEU A 15 -5.12 7.33 3.33
C LEU A 15 -5.53 6.67 2.01
N ASN A 16 -6.56 5.82 2.06
CA ASN A 16 -7.21 5.30 0.87
C ASN A 16 -7.85 6.43 0.04
N PHE A 17 -8.41 7.45 0.68
CA PHE A 17 -9.00 8.59 -0.02
C PHE A 17 -7.96 9.37 -0.84
N LEU A 18 -6.80 9.69 -0.27
CA LEU A 18 -5.71 10.36 -0.99
C LEU A 18 -5.22 9.56 -2.21
N VAL A 19 -5.09 8.24 -2.08
CA VAL A 19 -4.70 7.36 -3.20
C VAL A 19 -5.79 7.33 -4.27
N ILE A 20 -7.06 7.24 -3.88
CA ILE A 20 -8.21 7.30 -4.81
C ILE A 20 -8.20 8.62 -5.57
N MET A 21 -7.93 9.75 -4.91
CA MET A 21 -7.85 11.05 -5.56
C MET A 21 -6.70 11.13 -6.58
N ILE A 22 -5.54 10.52 -6.29
CA ILE A 22 -4.44 10.40 -7.25
C ILE A 22 -4.88 9.59 -8.48
N CYS A 23 -5.51 8.43 -8.27
CA CYS A 23 -6.02 7.60 -9.37
C CYS A 23 -7.05 8.33 -10.24
N ILE A 24 -8.01 9.03 -9.62
CA ILE A 24 -9.00 9.84 -10.34
C ILE A 24 -8.29 10.95 -11.13
N THR A 25 -7.28 11.59 -10.55
CA THR A 25 -6.50 12.64 -11.24
C THR A 25 -5.80 12.09 -12.48
N PHE A 26 -5.19 10.90 -12.39
CA PHE A 26 -4.60 10.24 -13.56
C PHE A 26 -5.62 9.85 -14.63
N ILE A 27 -6.82 9.39 -14.24
CA ILE A 27 -7.90 9.07 -15.18
C ILE A 27 -8.36 10.33 -15.91
N ILE A 28 -8.61 11.43 -15.18
CA ILE A 28 -9.03 12.71 -15.76
C ILE A 28 -7.96 13.23 -16.73
N ILE A 29 -6.69 13.19 -16.32
CA ILE A 29 -5.56 13.59 -17.17
C ILE A 29 -5.47 12.71 -18.42
N GLY A 30 -5.61 11.39 -18.27
CA GLY A 30 -5.56 10.45 -19.39
C GLY A 30 -6.68 10.69 -20.41
N ILE A 31 -7.91 10.86 -19.93
CA ILE A 31 -9.07 11.21 -20.77
C ILE A 31 -8.84 12.56 -21.46
N SER A 32 -8.36 13.57 -20.73
CA SER A 32 -8.10 14.90 -21.27
C SER A 32 -7.03 14.87 -22.38
N SER A 33 -6.01 14.00 -22.23
CA SER A 33 -4.99 13.77 -23.26
C SER A 33 -5.57 13.15 -24.53
N MET A 34 -6.55 12.23 -24.43
CA MET A 34 -7.20 11.63 -25.61
C MET A 34 -8.00 12.64 -26.46
N PHE A 35 -8.43 13.75 -25.87
CA PHE A 35 -9.17 14.83 -26.55
C PHE A 35 -8.27 15.99 -26.99
N ASP A 36 -6.94 15.82 -26.98
CA ASP A 36 -5.95 16.89 -27.26
C ASP A 36 -6.12 18.14 -26.38
N LEU A 37 -6.82 18.03 -25.23
CA LEU A 37 -7.00 19.14 -24.29
C LEU A 37 -5.70 19.48 -23.54
N ILE A 38 -4.76 18.52 -23.49
CA ILE A 38 -3.44 18.66 -22.86
C ILE A 38 -2.39 18.34 -23.92
N THR A 39 -1.48 19.27 -24.18
CA THR A 39 -0.32 18.99 -25.03
C THR A 39 0.69 18.17 -24.23
N THR A 40 1.04 16.98 -24.73
CA THR A 40 2.09 16.12 -24.15
C THR A 40 3.46 16.73 -24.41
N ASN A 41 3.80 17.75 -23.61
CA ASN A 41 5.11 18.37 -23.60
C ASN A 41 6.00 17.71 -22.54
N SER A 42 7.31 17.92 -22.62
CA SER A 42 8.27 17.36 -21.66
C SER A 42 7.99 17.77 -20.20
N MET A 43 7.34 18.91 -19.99
CA MET A 43 6.86 19.34 -18.67
C MET A 43 5.75 18.44 -18.10
N PHE A 44 4.86 17.97 -18.97
CA PHE A 44 3.81 17.02 -18.57
C PHE A 44 4.42 15.67 -18.19
N VAL A 45 5.39 15.18 -18.97
CA VAL A 45 6.15 13.96 -18.67
C VAL A 45 6.90 14.09 -17.33
N LEU A 46 7.51 15.23 -17.09
CA LEU A 46 8.20 15.53 -15.85
C LEU A 46 7.23 15.57 -14.66
N ALA A 47 6.06 16.19 -14.81
CA ALA A 47 5.02 16.22 -13.79
C ALA A 47 4.54 14.82 -13.41
N ILE A 48 4.26 13.97 -14.41
CA ILE A 48 3.84 12.57 -14.18
C ILE A 48 4.95 11.81 -13.44
N SER A 49 6.19 11.96 -13.88
CA SER A 49 7.32 11.21 -13.33
C SER A 49 7.63 11.63 -11.91
N LEU A 50 7.62 12.93 -11.63
CA LEU A 50 7.82 13.47 -10.29
C LEU A 50 6.69 13.06 -9.34
N SER A 51 5.44 13.13 -9.82
CA SER A 51 4.29 12.62 -9.09
C SER A 51 4.42 11.14 -8.74
N GLY A 52 4.89 10.32 -9.68
CA GLY A 52 5.16 8.90 -9.49
C GLY A 52 6.25 8.64 -8.43
N ILE A 53 7.33 9.41 -8.43
CA ILE A 53 8.39 9.30 -7.41
C ILE A 53 7.83 9.60 -6.01
N PHE A 54 7.08 10.69 -5.85
CA PHE A 54 6.49 11.04 -4.56
C PHE A 54 5.45 10.02 -4.08
N PHE A 55 4.70 9.44 -5.01
CA PHE A 55 3.75 8.37 -4.71
C PHE A 55 4.48 7.13 -4.20
N VAL A 56 5.49 6.65 -4.93
CA VAL A 56 6.29 5.50 -4.54
C VAL A 56 7.03 5.73 -3.22
N LEU A 57 7.57 6.94 -3.00
CA LEU A 57 8.23 7.28 -1.76
C LEU A 57 7.26 7.20 -0.57
N SER A 58 6.01 7.62 -0.75
CA SER A 58 4.95 7.46 0.26
C SER A 58 4.71 5.99 0.60
N ASP A 59 4.71 5.11 -0.39
CA ASP A 59 4.52 3.66 -0.17
C ASP A 59 5.71 3.03 0.55
N ILE A 60 6.93 3.41 0.19
CA ILE A 60 8.14 2.95 0.90
C ILE A 60 8.11 3.42 2.36
N ILE A 61 7.69 4.66 2.62
CA ILE A 61 7.51 5.18 3.98
C ILE A 61 6.44 4.38 4.74
N GLN A 62 5.36 3.97 4.06
CA GLN A 62 4.33 3.10 4.66
C GLN A 62 4.91 1.72 5.02
N TYR A 63 5.66 1.12 4.12
CA TYR A 63 6.33 -0.15 4.38
C TYR A 63 7.25 -0.06 5.61
N LEU A 64 8.05 1.00 5.71
CA LEU A 64 8.90 1.26 6.88
C LEU A 64 8.10 1.46 8.17
N LEU A 65 6.99 2.20 8.12
CA LEU A 65 6.09 2.39 9.25
C LEU A 65 5.51 1.06 9.76
N ASP A 66 5.16 0.16 8.84
CA ASP A 66 4.55 -1.13 9.17
C ASP A 66 5.58 -2.11 9.75
N VAL A 67 6.81 -2.13 9.22
CA VAL A 67 7.86 -3.07 9.65
C VAL A 67 8.57 -2.61 10.92
N TYR A 68 8.90 -1.33 11.02
CA TYR A 68 9.79 -0.82 12.08
C TYR A 68 9.05 0.03 13.14
N SER A 69 7.71 0.09 13.09
CA SER A 69 6.86 0.82 14.03
C SER A 69 7.34 2.27 14.28
N PHE A 70 7.71 2.97 13.21
CA PHE A 70 8.17 4.36 13.30
C PHE A 70 7.05 5.31 13.80
N GLY A 71 7.46 6.40 14.47
CA GLY A 71 6.56 7.34 15.16
C GLY A 71 5.71 8.23 14.25
N LYS A 72 4.91 9.11 14.86
CA LYS A 72 3.96 10.03 14.19
C LYS A 72 4.57 10.87 13.07
N ILE A 73 5.86 11.19 13.14
CA ILE A 73 6.59 12.03 12.15
C ILE A 73 6.58 11.39 10.76
N PHE A 74 6.81 10.09 10.65
CA PHE A 74 6.81 9.38 9.36
C PHE A 74 5.41 9.32 8.74
N LYS A 75 4.35 9.29 9.56
CA LYS A 75 2.96 9.39 9.07
C LYS A 75 2.67 10.75 8.45
N VAL A 76 3.20 11.82 9.03
CA VAL A 76 3.09 13.18 8.48
C VAL A 76 3.88 13.29 7.18
N LEU A 77 5.12 12.78 7.17
CA LEU A 77 5.98 12.78 5.97
C LEU A 77 5.30 12.07 4.78
N LYS A 78 4.64 10.94 5.05
CA LYS A 78 3.84 10.23 4.05
C LYS A 78 2.72 11.10 3.46
N ARG A 79 1.91 11.75 4.31
CA ARG A 79 0.82 12.63 3.84
C ARG A 79 1.34 13.79 3.02
N ILE A 80 2.46 14.38 3.44
CA ILE A 80 3.13 15.46 2.72
C ILE A 80 3.58 14.96 1.34
N SER A 81 4.19 13.77 1.25
CA SER A 81 4.60 13.16 -0.02
C SER A 81 3.41 12.94 -0.96
N LEU A 82 2.28 12.42 -0.46
CA LEU A 82 1.07 12.25 -1.26
C LEU A 82 0.48 13.59 -1.73
N ALA A 83 0.48 14.62 -0.87
CA ALA A 83 0.04 15.95 -1.25
C ALA A 83 0.91 16.55 -2.36
N PHE A 84 2.25 16.37 -2.30
CA PHE A 84 3.16 16.79 -3.36
C PHE A 84 2.94 16.02 -4.66
N SER A 85 2.61 14.73 -4.59
CA SER A 85 2.27 13.92 -5.77
C SER A 85 1.05 14.49 -6.51
N ILE A 86 -0.01 14.84 -5.79
CA ILE A 86 -1.22 15.47 -6.35
C ILE A 86 -0.91 16.88 -6.87
N LEU A 87 -0.20 17.68 -6.08
CA LEU A 87 0.13 19.06 -6.43
C LEU A 87 0.98 19.11 -7.70
N SER A 88 1.93 18.17 -7.86
CA SER A 88 2.75 18.04 -9.05
C SER A 88 1.89 17.79 -10.29
N LEU A 89 0.92 16.88 -10.24
CA LEU A 89 0.02 16.62 -11.38
C LEU A 89 -0.86 17.83 -11.74
N LEU A 90 -1.33 18.57 -10.74
CA LEU A 90 -2.24 19.70 -10.97
C LEU A 90 -1.55 20.99 -11.37
N THR A 91 -0.28 21.21 -11.00
CA THR A 91 0.39 22.51 -11.16
C THR A 91 1.51 22.48 -12.19
N PHE A 92 2.35 21.44 -12.20
CA PHE A 92 3.53 21.40 -13.08
C PHE A 92 3.20 21.44 -14.58
N PRO A 93 2.16 20.76 -15.09
CA PRO A 93 1.82 20.82 -16.51
C PRO A 93 1.44 22.23 -16.99
N PHE A 94 0.94 23.08 -16.08
CA PHE A 94 0.44 24.43 -16.39
C PHE A 94 1.45 25.52 -16.05
N LEU A 95 2.56 25.17 -15.38
CA LEU A 95 3.66 26.08 -15.09
C LEU A 95 4.45 26.34 -16.37
N ASN A 96 4.34 27.57 -16.90
CA ASN A 96 5.06 28.01 -18.08
C ASN A 96 6.55 28.34 -17.78
N ILE A 97 7.23 27.45 -17.08
CA ILE A 97 8.65 27.55 -16.78
C ILE A 97 9.40 26.96 -17.99
N LYS A 98 10.41 27.66 -18.52
CA LYS A 98 11.27 27.09 -19.57
C LYS A 98 12.55 26.59 -18.92
N PHE A 99 12.69 25.27 -18.80
CA PHE A 99 13.98 24.67 -18.46
C PHE A 99 14.77 24.44 -19.74
N ILE A 100 16.01 24.93 -19.75
CA ILE A 100 17.00 24.60 -20.78
C ILE A 100 17.33 23.12 -20.54
N ASN A 101 16.85 22.23 -21.42
CA ASN A 101 16.94 20.75 -21.34
C ASN A 101 15.83 20.03 -20.55
N SER A 102 14.59 20.54 -20.59
CA SER A 102 13.42 19.83 -20.00
C SER A 102 13.27 18.38 -20.46
N ASP A 103 13.66 18.06 -21.69
CA ASP A 103 13.44 16.75 -22.31
C ASP A 103 14.35 15.68 -21.70
N ILE A 104 15.63 16.01 -21.53
CA ILE A 104 16.62 15.14 -20.90
C ILE A 104 16.25 14.93 -19.42
N LEU A 105 15.85 16.01 -18.74
CA LEU A 105 15.45 15.95 -17.35
C LEU A 105 14.18 15.10 -17.16
N ALA A 106 13.17 15.30 -18.00
CA ALA A 106 11.93 14.53 -17.97
C ALA A 106 12.21 13.04 -18.20
N THR A 107 13.08 12.71 -19.16
CA THR A 107 13.47 11.33 -19.47
C THR A 107 14.22 10.69 -18.31
N ALA A 108 15.21 11.38 -17.73
CA ALA A 108 15.99 10.87 -16.59
C ALA A 108 15.08 10.63 -15.36
N ILE A 109 14.20 11.59 -15.05
CA ILE A 109 13.26 11.45 -13.92
C ILE A 109 12.25 10.33 -14.20
N SER A 110 11.81 10.13 -15.45
CA SER A 110 10.93 9.01 -15.83
C SER A 110 11.58 7.66 -15.56
N ILE A 111 12.85 7.48 -15.95
CA ILE A 111 13.59 6.23 -15.73
C ILE A 111 13.73 5.96 -14.21
N ILE A 112 14.06 6.99 -13.43
CA ILE A 112 14.13 6.90 -11.97
C ILE A 112 12.77 6.50 -11.39
N ALA A 113 11.67 7.14 -11.83
CA ALA A 113 10.32 6.84 -11.37
C ALA A 113 9.93 5.39 -11.64
N ILE A 114 10.23 4.87 -12.84
CA ILE A 114 9.99 3.47 -13.21
C ILE A 114 10.81 2.53 -12.30
N GLY A 115 12.11 2.80 -12.13
CA GLY A 115 12.98 2.00 -11.27
C GLY A 115 12.49 1.94 -9.82
N LEU A 116 12.11 3.08 -9.24
CA LEU A 116 11.52 3.16 -7.91
C LEU A 116 10.21 2.37 -7.82
N THR A 117 9.34 2.48 -8.82
CA THR A 117 8.05 1.76 -8.86
C THR A 117 8.26 0.25 -8.85
N ILE A 118 9.24 -0.27 -9.59
CA ILE A 118 9.59 -1.69 -9.60
C ILE A 118 10.08 -2.16 -8.23
N ILE A 119 10.95 -1.37 -7.57
CA ILE A 119 11.42 -1.68 -6.21
C ILE A 119 10.25 -1.75 -5.23
N ASN A 120 9.34 -0.77 -5.28
CA ASN A 120 8.17 -0.73 -4.42
C ASN A 120 7.24 -1.93 -4.62
N LEU A 121 6.97 -2.30 -5.88
CA LEU A 121 6.18 -3.49 -6.22
C LEU A 121 6.83 -4.76 -5.64
N SER A 122 8.16 -4.89 -5.77
CA SER A 122 8.92 -6.02 -5.25
C SER A 122 8.87 -6.11 -3.71
N LEU A 123 9.00 -4.98 -3.01
CA LEU A 123 8.87 -4.92 -1.54
C LEU A 123 7.47 -5.29 -1.08
N ASN A 124 6.44 -4.79 -1.76
CA ASN A 124 5.05 -5.08 -1.39
C ASN A 124 4.69 -6.56 -1.65
N HIS A 125 5.23 -7.17 -2.71
CA HIS A 125 5.04 -8.59 -3.00
C HIS A 125 5.65 -9.48 -1.90
N LYS A 126 6.86 -9.17 -1.43
CA LYS A 126 7.49 -9.89 -0.30
C LYS A 126 6.68 -9.77 1.00
N LYS A 127 6.15 -8.57 1.29
CA LYS A 127 5.28 -8.35 2.46
C LYS A 127 4.02 -9.22 2.40
N LEU A 128 3.35 -9.24 1.25
CA LEU A 128 2.13 -10.02 1.05
C LEU A 128 2.38 -11.53 1.22
N GLN A 129 3.50 -12.03 0.69
CA GLN A 129 3.88 -13.43 0.88
C GLN A 129 4.10 -13.78 2.36
N TYR A 130 4.80 -12.90 3.10
CA TYR A 130 5.05 -13.11 4.52
C TYR A 130 3.76 -13.10 5.35
N GLU A 131 2.88 -12.14 5.12
CA GLU A 131 1.57 -12.10 5.82
C GLU A 131 0.69 -13.30 5.48
N THR A 132 0.70 -13.76 4.23
CA THR A 132 -0.07 -14.94 3.81
C THR A 132 0.46 -16.20 4.48
N PHE A 133 1.78 -16.34 4.57
CA PHE A 133 2.44 -17.44 5.26
C PHE A 133 2.17 -17.41 6.77
N GLU A 134 2.23 -16.24 7.41
CA GLU A 134 1.91 -16.08 8.83
C GLU A 134 0.44 -16.44 9.14
N ARG A 135 -0.51 -16.01 8.30
CA ARG A 135 -1.92 -16.39 8.44
C ARG A 135 -2.13 -17.90 8.25
N MET A 136 -1.39 -18.52 7.34
CA MET A 136 -1.43 -19.97 7.14
C MET A 136 -0.90 -20.73 8.37
N ILE A 137 0.23 -20.29 8.94
CA ILE A 137 0.77 -20.87 10.18
C ILE A 137 -0.23 -20.74 11.33
N LYS A 138 -0.79 -19.54 11.55
CA LYS A 138 -1.79 -19.33 12.61
C LYS A 138 -3.05 -20.17 12.39
N GLY A 139 -3.53 -20.27 11.15
CA GLY A 139 -4.66 -21.14 10.82
C GLY A 139 -4.36 -22.63 11.04
N MET A 140 -3.13 -23.08 10.78
CA MET A 140 -2.70 -24.44 11.10
C MET A 140 -2.60 -24.69 12.61
N GLU A 141 -2.14 -23.70 13.37
CA GLU A 141 -2.05 -23.77 14.84
C GLU A 141 -3.44 -23.85 15.48
N GLU A 142 -4.38 -22.99 15.06
CA GLU A 142 -5.78 -23.04 15.49
C GLU A 142 -6.47 -24.36 15.08
N SER A 143 -6.21 -24.86 13.87
CA SER A 143 -6.72 -26.15 13.41
C SER A 143 -6.14 -27.33 14.22
N SER A 144 -4.87 -27.26 14.59
CA SER A 144 -4.21 -28.25 15.44
C SER A 144 -4.83 -28.26 16.84
N GLU A 145 -5.08 -27.09 17.41
CA GLU A 145 -5.73 -26.94 18.72
C GLU A 145 -7.17 -27.49 18.71
N LEU A 146 -7.92 -27.24 17.64
CA LEU A 146 -9.27 -27.81 17.45
C LEU A 146 -9.23 -29.34 17.29
N THR A 147 -8.23 -29.86 16.58
CA THR A 147 -8.06 -31.31 16.39
C THR A 147 -7.72 -32.00 17.71
N ASN A 148 -6.84 -31.40 18.52
CA ASN A 148 -6.50 -31.92 19.84
C ASN A 148 -7.71 -31.93 20.79
N LYS A 149 -8.53 -30.86 20.79
CA LYS A 149 -9.77 -30.82 21.57
C LYS A 149 -10.78 -31.88 21.12
N ALA A 150 -10.88 -32.16 19.82
CA ALA A 150 -11.75 -33.21 19.31
C ALA A 150 -11.29 -34.61 19.71
N ILE A 151 -9.97 -34.86 19.75
CA ILE A 151 -9.39 -36.12 20.23
C ILE A 151 -9.65 -36.30 21.73
N GLU A 152 -9.43 -35.28 22.56
CA GLU A 152 -9.75 -35.33 24.00
C GLU A 152 -11.24 -35.62 24.25
N GLN A 153 -12.13 -35.01 23.46
CA GLN A 153 -13.57 -35.27 23.56
C GLN A 153 -13.94 -36.70 23.14
N ALA A 154 -13.28 -37.24 22.11
CA ALA A 154 -13.47 -38.61 21.67
C ALA A 154 -12.97 -39.62 22.72
N GLU A 155 -11.80 -39.39 23.32
CA GLU A 155 -11.28 -40.23 24.42
C GLU A 155 -12.15 -40.15 25.68
N SER A 156 -12.66 -38.96 26.02
CA SER A 156 -13.60 -38.76 27.12
C SER A 156 -14.92 -39.51 26.88
N ALA A 157 -15.47 -39.44 25.67
CA ALA A 157 -16.67 -40.19 25.30
C ALA A 157 -16.41 -41.71 25.33
N GLN A 158 -15.26 -42.16 24.83
CA GLN A 158 -14.89 -43.58 24.81
C GLN A 158 -14.71 -44.14 26.23
N SER A 159 -14.04 -43.40 27.12
CA SER A 159 -13.90 -43.79 28.53
C SER A 159 -15.23 -43.79 29.29
N MET A 160 -16.16 -42.89 28.95
CA MET A 160 -17.52 -42.88 29.48
C MET A 160 -18.33 -44.10 29.00
N VAL A 161 -18.22 -44.48 27.72
CA VAL A 161 -18.87 -45.67 27.16
C VAL A 161 -18.34 -46.96 27.81
N ILE A 162 -17.02 -47.06 28.03
CA ILE A 162 -16.41 -48.20 28.74
C ILE A 162 -16.96 -48.31 30.17
N ARG A 163 -17.07 -47.19 30.90
CA ARG A 163 -17.69 -47.16 32.24
C ARG A 163 -19.17 -47.56 32.25
N LEU A 164 -19.93 -47.20 31.22
CA LEU A 164 -21.36 -47.52 31.12
C LEU A 164 -21.62 -48.97 30.71
N LEU A 165 -20.73 -49.59 29.94
CA LEU A 165 -20.85 -50.98 29.48
C LEU A 165 -20.35 -52.01 30.50
N GLY A 166 -19.82 -51.59 31.65
CA GLY A 166 -19.53 -52.48 32.78
C GLY A 166 -18.39 -53.47 32.51
N TYR A 167 -17.33 -53.02 31.84
CA TYR A 167 -16.01 -53.66 31.91
C TYR A 167 -15.16 -53.00 32.99
#